data_AF-A0A957Q9H5-F1
#
_entry.id   AF-A0A957Q9H5-F1
#
_cell.length_a   1.000
_cell.length_b   1.000
_cell.length_c   1.000
_cell.angle_alpha   90.00
_cell.angle_beta   90.00
_cell.angle_gamma   90.00
#
_symmetry.space_group_name_H-M   'P 1'
#
loop_
_entity.id
_entity.type
_entity.pdbx_description
1 polymer ?
#
loop_
_entity_poly.entity_id
_entity_poly.type
_entity_poly.pdbx_seq_one_letter_code
_entity_poly.pdbx_strand_id
1 'polypeptide(L)'
;AAKNSTNKNDLAEVEAILERLYTTLFAPLIPHIEQPNLMIAPHDVLHYLPFAALRTDTGDFLIEKYPITYIPSVNALRYIFANRNPNQEEALIFGNPDGTLPNTLTEVRSVAEIYATEPLTGLLATESIVHTQGPRMDVIHLAAHGNFDSVAPLQSAVELTGDDENDGVLEVREVFGLDLAEANLVFLSACETALGDQSMGDEITGLTRAFLYAGTPSIVTTLWSIEDEASGELVSTFYEALESAPSFAAALRAAQLKTMETLGWEDPYYWAAFTLHGDYLGAGERREFVIEPPTPTATPLVVHATGVTTPTLPTTLTPTPEPAVQLEITDNLNVRSGPGTAYPRIGALRAGNRVTVVGSNVDETWWEICCVDGQQGWIINNVNYMRVVETE
;
A
#
# COMPACT_ATOMS: atom_id res chain seq x y z
N ALA A 1 -2.11 -8.41 16.56
CA ALA A 1 -1.39 -7.56 15.58
C ALA A 1 -0.92 -8.45 14.44
N ALA A 2 0.28 -8.29 13.84
CA ALA A 2 0.75 -8.95 12.60
C ALA A 2 0.86 -10.50 12.58
N LYS A 3 0.12 -11.24 13.41
CA LYS A 3 -0.11 -12.69 13.30
C LYS A 3 -1.59 -12.95 13.56
N ASN A 4 -2.31 -13.45 12.56
CA ASN A 4 -3.65 -14.02 12.74
C ASN A 4 -3.53 -15.32 13.57
N SER A 5 -3.63 -15.22 14.90
CA SER A 5 -3.59 -16.41 15.76
C SER A 5 -4.99 -16.86 16.16
N THR A 6 -5.41 -17.97 15.58
CA THR A 6 -6.59 -18.73 16.02
C THR A 6 -6.41 -19.40 17.39
N ASN A 7 -5.21 -19.32 17.98
CA ASN A 7 -4.89 -19.83 19.31
C ASN A 7 -5.03 -18.73 20.38
N LYS A 8 -6.05 -18.90 21.23
CA LYS A 8 -6.42 -17.95 22.31
C LYS A 8 -5.29 -17.60 23.30
N ASN A 9 -4.28 -18.45 23.45
CA ASN A 9 -3.16 -18.15 24.33
C ASN A 9 -2.26 -17.04 23.76
N ASP A 10 -2.06 -17.02 22.44
CA ASP A 10 -1.18 -16.04 21.79
C ASP A 10 -1.88 -14.68 21.71
N LEU A 11 -3.21 -14.68 21.53
CA LEU A 11 -4.04 -13.47 21.60
C LEU A 11 -3.92 -12.80 22.98
N ALA A 12 -4.04 -13.56 24.06
CA ALA A 12 -3.88 -13.03 25.41
C ALA A 12 -2.45 -12.50 25.70
N GLU A 13 -1.42 -13.09 25.09
CA GLU A 13 -0.05 -12.54 25.17
C GLU A 13 0.07 -11.23 24.38
N VAL A 14 -0.50 -11.14 23.18
CA VAL A 14 -0.56 -9.91 22.37
C VAL A 14 -1.30 -8.80 23.11
N GLU A 15 -2.45 -9.07 23.73
CA GLU A 15 -3.20 -8.08 24.50
C GLU A 15 -2.41 -7.56 25.71
N ALA A 16 -1.77 -8.46 26.48
CA ALA A 16 -0.91 -8.08 27.61
C ALA A 16 0.32 -7.25 27.18
N ILE A 17 0.86 -7.50 25.98
CA ILE A 17 1.91 -6.66 25.38
C ILE A 17 1.37 -5.26 25.03
N LEU A 18 0.19 -5.18 24.42
CA LEU A 18 -0.46 -3.91 24.03
C LEU A 18 -0.84 -3.06 25.26
N GLU A 19 -1.37 -3.67 26.33
CA GLU A 19 -1.67 -3.01 27.60
C GLU A 19 -0.39 -2.48 28.28
N ARG A 20 0.68 -3.27 28.29
CA ARG A 20 1.98 -2.86 28.83
C ARG A 20 2.60 -1.71 28.04
N LEU A 21 2.48 -1.73 26.70
CA LEU A 21 2.94 -0.64 25.84
C LEU A 21 2.11 0.63 26.04
N TYR A 22 0.78 0.54 26.15
CA TYR A 22 -0.08 1.66 26.53
C TYR A 22 0.35 2.28 27.86
N THR A 23 0.48 1.44 28.90
CA THR A 23 0.85 1.86 30.26
C THR A 23 2.23 2.53 30.31
N THR A 24 3.17 2.09 29.48
CA THR A 24 4.55 2.60 29.46
C THR A 24 4.70 3.86 28.60
N LEU A 25 4.05 3.92 27.43
CA LEU A 25 4.29 4.93 26.41
C LEU A 25 3.21 6.02 26.36
N PHE A 26 1.95 5.67 26.63
CA PHE A 26 0.80 6.53 26.31
C PHE A 26 0.00 6.99 27.54
N ALA A 27 -0.23 6.11 28.52
CA ALA A 27 -0.91 6.48 29.76
C ALA A 27 -0.30 7.71 30.49
N PRO A 28 1.03 7.92 30.51
CA PRO A 28 1.63 9.14 31.07
C PRO A 28 1.28 10.44 30.31
N LEU A 29 0.80 10.34 29.07
CA LEU A 29 0.47 11.47 28.22
C LEU A 29 -1.00 11.90 28.34
N ILE A 30 -1.89 10.99 28.77
CA ILE A 30 -3.35 11.24 28.90
C ILE A 30 -3.68 12.57 29.61
N PRO A 31 -3.05 12.98 30.73
CA PRO A 31 -3.34 14.25 31.41
C PRO A 31 -2.97 15.51 30.62
N HIS A 32 -2.38 15.37 29.43
CA HIS A 32 -1.92 16.44 28.55
C HIS A 32 -2.62 16.43 27.18
N ILE A 33 -3.58 15.51 26.96
CA ILE A 33 -4.33 15.37 25.69
C ILE A 33 -5.72 15.98 25.86
N GLU A 34 -5.86 17.25 25.47
CA GLU A 34 -7.15 17.98 25.48
C GLU A 34 -7.91 17.89 24.14
N GLN A 35 -7.21 17.49 23.06
CA GLN A 35 -7.72 17.53 21.68
C GLN A 35 -8.28 16.16 21.25
N PRO A 36 -9.32 16.13 20.38
CA PRO A 36 -9.99 14.89 19.99
C PRO A 36 -9.19 14.03 18.98
N ASN A 37 -8.28 14.63 18.22
CA ASN A 37 -7.47 13.94 17.21
C ASN A 37 -6.02 13.82 17.67
N LEU A 38 -5.44 12.63 17.53
CA LEU A 38 -4.10 12.31 18.01
C LEU A 38 -3.10 12.25 16.83
N MET A 39 -2.17 13.20 16.79
CA MET A 39 -1.06 13.20 15.82
C MET A 39 0.22 12.68 16.47
N ILE A 40 0.73 11.53 16.00
CA ILE A 40 1.86 10.80 16.59
C ILE A 40 3.09 10.96 15.71
N ALA A 41 4.21 11.39 16.28
CA ALA A 41 5.52 11.34 15.64
C ALA A 41 6.30 10.11 16.18
N PRO A 42 6.18 8.91 15.56
CA PRO A 42 6.98 7.75 15.92
C PRO A 42 8.47 7.98 15.61
N HIS A 43 9.32 7.11 16.15
CA HIS A 43 10.75 7.07 15.92
C HIS A 43 11.25 5.63 16.11
N ASP A 44 12.21 5.19 15.29
CA ASP A 44 12.81 3.85 15.37
C ASP A 44 11.70 2.75 15.31
N VAL A 45 11.84 1.65 16.02
CA VAL A 45 10.86 0.54 16.11
C VAL A 45 9.40 0.95 16.40
N LEU A 46 9.13 2.17 16.90
CA LEU A 46 7.76 2.67 17.08
C LEU A 46 7.02 2.94 15.76
N HIS A 47 7.71 2.97 14.62
CA HIS A 47 7.07 3.00 13.30
C HIS A 47 6.25 1.74 13.00
N TYR A 48 6.56 0.60 13.64
CA TYR A 48 5.79 -0.65 13.52
C TYR A 48 4.77 -0.88 14.65
N LEU A 49 4.62 0.08 15.57
CA LEU A 49 3.64 -0.03 16.65
C LEU A 49 2.27 0.43 16.13
N PRO A 50 1.27 -0.47 15.99
CA PRO A 50 -0.11 -0.05 15.71
C PRO A 50 -0.68 0.64 16.96
N PHE A 51 -0.49 1.96 17.09
CA PHE A 51 -0.98 2.73 18.24
C PHE A 51 -2.51 2.59 18.40
N ALA A 52 -3.23 2.41 17.29
CA ALA A 52 -4.66 2.09 17.26
C ALA A 52 -5.04 0.87 18.13
N ALA A 53 -4.18 -0.16 18.18
CA ALA A 53 -4.39 -1.39 18.93
C ALA A 53 -3.92 -1.34 20.39
N LEU A 54 -3.42 -0.22 20.89
CA LEU A 54 -3.01 -0.11 22.29
C LEU A 54 -4.23 -0.29 23.21
N ARG A 55 -4.26 -1.40 23.97
CA ARG A 55 -5.28 -1.70 24.99
C ARG A 55 -5.13 -0.70 26.14
N THR A 56 -6.20 0.03 26.43
CA THR A 56 -6.25 1.03 27.51
C THR A 56 -6.64 0.41 28.85
N ASP A 57 -6.51 1.16 29.95
CA ASP A 57 -6.78 0.73 31.32
C ASP A 57 -8.25 0.36 31.61
N THR A 58 -9.18 0.72 30.72
CA THR A 58 -10.59 0.28 30.76
C THR A 58 -10.88 -0.94 29.88
N GLY A 59 -9.90 -1.43 29.11
CA GLY A 59 -10.01 -2.55 28.17
C GLY A 59 -10.19 -2.12 26.71
N ASP A 60 -10.82 -0.97 26.46
CA ASP A 60 -11.01 -0.38 25.13
C ASP A 60 -9.66 -0.19 24.40
N PHE A 61 -9.64 -0.30 23.08
CA PHE A 61 -8.51 0.07 22.23
C PHE A 61 -8.38 1.60 22.10
N LEU A 62 -7.16 2.10 21.86
CA LEU A 62 -6.92 3.54 21.73
C LEU A 62 -7.69 4.19 20.56
N ILE A 63 -7.90 3.44 19.46
CA ILE A 63 -8.70 3.90 18.31
C ILE A 63 -10.17 4.18 18.68
N GLU A 64 -10.72 3.48 19.68
CA GLU A 64 -12.08 3.74 20.17
C GLU A 64 -12.20 5.13 20.81
N LYS A 65 -11.09 5.68 21.31
CA LYS A 65 -11.05 6.99 22.01
C LYS A 65 -10.62 8.16 21.13
N TYR A 66 -9.72 7.95 20.16
CA TYR A 66 -9.18 9.01 19.29
C TYR A 66 -9.02 8.55 17.85
N PRO A 67 -9.35 9.36 16.82
CA PRO A 67 -8.76 9.24 15.49
C PRO A 67 -7.24 9.47 15.58
N ILE A 68 -6.47 8.62 14.90
CA ILE A 68 -5.01 8.62 14.96
C ILE A 68 -4.43 8.97 13.58
N THR A 69 -3.38 9.78 13.58
CA THR A 69 -2.61 10.12 12.38
C THR A 69 -1.13 10.16 12.71
N TYR A 70 -0.30 9.59 11.84
CA TYR A 70 1.15 9.54 12.00
C TYR A 70 1.80 10.71 11.26
N ILE A 71 2.90 11.28 11.79
CA ILE A 71 3.56 12.44 11.19
C ILE A 71 5.09 12.21 11.13
N PRO A 72 5.77 12.57 10.01
CA PRO A 72 7.23 12.45 9.94
C PRO A 72 7.96 13.35 10.95
N SER A 73 7.38 14.52 11.26
CA SER A 73 7.72 15.38 12.40
C SER A 73 6.72 16.54 12.51
N VAL A 74 6.67 17.21 13.67
CA VAL A 74 5.89 18.46 13.84
C VAL A 74 6.33 19.56 12.86
N ASN A 75 7.62 19.61 12.49
CA ASN A 75 8.13 20.59 11.52
C ASN A 75 7.72 20.27 10.06
N ALA A 76 7.37 19.02 9.74
CA ALA A 76 6.87 18.65 8.42
C ALA A 76 5.44 19.18 8.19
N LEU A 77 4.63 19.28 9.24
CA LEU A 77 3.22 19.68 9.16
C LEU A 77 2.98 21.02 8.46
N ARG A 78 3.90 21.98 8.58
CA ARG A 78 3.77 23.28 7.90
C ARG A 78 3.79 23.20 6.37
N TYR A 79 4.40 22.15 5.82
CA TYR A 79 4.47 21.89 4.39
C TYR A 79 3.28 21.01 3.98
N ILE A 80 3.07 19.91 4.72
CA ILE A 80 1.97 18.97 4.51
C ILE A 80 0.61 19.69 4.50
N PHE A 81 0.32 20.55 5.48
CA PHE A 81 -0.92 21.32 5.53
C PHE A 81 -1.02 22.45 4.47
N ALA A 82 0.08 22.85 3.84
CA ALA A 82 0.09 23.86 2.78
C ALA A 82 -0.27 23.27 1.40
N ASN A 83 -0.11 21.95 1.24
CA ASN A 83 -0.38 21.23 0.00
C ASN A 83 -1.83 20.73 -0.13
N ARG A 84 -2.70 20.94 0.87
CA ARG A 84 -4.11 20.54 0.82
C ARG A 84 -4.87 21.21 -0.32
N ASN A 85 -5.83 20.54 -0.95
CA ASN A 85 -6.64 21.10 -2.03
C ASN A 85 -8.15 20.95 -1.75
N PRO A 86 -9.01 21.75 -2.38
CA PRO A 86 -10.43 21.39 -2.51
C PRO A 86 -10.56 19.98 -3.09
N ASN A 87 -11.55 19.21 -2.65
CA ASN A 87 -11.86 17.91 -3.25
C ASN A 87 -12.28 18.12 -4.72
N GLN A 88 -11.61 17.45 -5.66
CA GLN A 88 -11.98 17.46 -7.08
C GLN A 88 -12.80 16.23 -7.51
N GLU A 89 -12.90 15.20 -6.66
CA GLU A 89 -13.61 13.93 -6.93
C GLU A 89 -13.05 13.13 -8.14
N GLU A 90 -11.87 13.48 -8.66
CA GLU A 90 -11.15 12.71 -9.69
C GLU A 90 -10.17 11.69 -9.07
N ALA A 91 -10.28 10.41 -9.43
CA ALA A 91 -9.46 9.33 -8.87
C ALA A 91 -8.81 8.44 -9.93
N LEU A 92 -7.54 8.07 -9.69
CA LEU A 92 -6.88 6.92 -10.31
C LEU A 92 -6.83 5.77 -9.32
N ILE A 93 -7.18 4.57 -9.79
CA ILE A 93 -7.32 3.38 -8.95
C ILE A 93 -6.68 2.23 -9.69
N PHE A 94 -5.61 1.67 -9.11
CA PHE A 94 -4.79 0.60 -9.67
C PHE A 94 -4.99 -0.66 -8.83
N GLY A 95 -5.19 -1.82 -9.47
CA GLY A 95 -5.39 -3.10 -8.78
C GLY A 95 -4.84 -4.30 -9.55
N ASN A 96 -4.20 -5.24 -8.87
CA ASN A 96 -3.73 -6.51 -9.46
C ASN A 96 -2.90 -6.33 -10.76
N PRO A 97 -1.79 -5.57 -10.75
CA PRO A 97 -1.02 -5.24 -11.97
C PRO A 97 -0.37 -6.46 -12.64
N ASP A 98 0.17 -7.39 -11.84
CA ASP A 98 0.88 -8.57 -12.33
C ASP A 98 -0.03 -9.81 -12.51
N GLY A 99 -1.29 -9.71 -12.09
CA GLY A 99 -2.27 -10.79 -12.10
C GLY A 99 -2.23 -11.72 -10.87
N THR A 100 -1.34 -11.51 -9.88
CA THR A 100 -1.18 -12.42 -8.73
C THR A 100 -1.94 -12.00 -7.46
N LEU A 101 -2.55 -10.81 -7.46
CA LEU A 101 -3.38 -10.24 -6.39
C LEU A 101 -4.89 -10.23 -6.77
N PRO A 102 -5.51 -11.36 -7.17
CA PRO A 102 -6.87 -11.36 -7.73
C PRO A 102 -7.95 -10.86 -6.75
N ASN A 103 -7.69 -10.89 -5.45
CA ASN A 103 -8.66 -10.49 -4.43
C ASN A 103 -8.75 -8.96 -4.29
N THR A 104 -7.69 -8.22 -4.66
CA THR A 104 -7.74 -6.74 -4.80
C THR A 104 -8.71 -6.27 -5.88
N LEU A 105 -9.09 -7.14 -6.83
CA LEU A 105 -10.08 -6.83 -7.87
C LEU A 105 -11.49 -6.53 -7.31
N THR A 106 -11.80 -6.94 -6.07
CA THR A 106 -13.03 -6.54 -5.39
C THR A 106 -12.86 -5.13 -4.80
N GLU A 107 -11.77 -4.92 -4.06
CA GLU A 107 -11.41 -3.64 -3.43
C GLU A 107 -11.43 -2.48 -4.44
N VAL A 108 -10.66 -2.59 -5.54
CA VAL A 108 -10.56 -1.50 -6.53
C VAL A 108 -11.85 -1.26 -7.31
N ARG A 109 -12.74 -2.25 -7.43
CA ARG A 109 -14.05 -2.06 -8.07
C ARG A 109 -15.00 -1.26 -7.17
N SER A 110 -15.04 -1.55 -5.87
CA SER A 110 -15.83 -0.77 -4.92
C SER A 110 -15.37 0.69 -4.87
N VAL A 111 -14.06 0.94 -4.82
CA VAL A 111 -13.52 2.32 -4.85
C VAL A 111 -13.83 3.00 -6.20
N ALA A 112 -13.75 2.27 -7.32
CA ALA A 112 -14.03 2.84 -8.64
C ALA A 112 -15.51 3.17 -8.88
N GLU A 113 -16.44 2.41 -8.29
CA GLU A 113 -17.88 2.72 -8.32
C GLU A 113 -18.18 4.03 -7.56
N ILE A 114 -17.51 4.29 -6.42
CA ILE A 114 -17.65 5.53 -5.64
C ILE A 114 -17.21 6.76 -6.44
N TYR A 115 -16.07 6.68 -7.14
CA TYR A 115 -15.56 7.79 -7.98
C TYR A 115 -16.07 7.78 -9.43
N ALA A 116 -17.03 6.90 -9.76
CA ALA A 116 -17.59 6.72 -11.11
C ALA A 116 -16.52 6.59 -12.24
N THR A 117 -15.41 5.93 -11.93
CA THR A 117 -14.25 5.74 -12.81
C THR A 117 -14.05 4.26 -13.17
N GLU A 118 -13.11 3.95 -14.06
CA GLU A 118 -12.75 2.57 -14.42
C GLU A 118 -11.43 2.18 -13.71
N PRO A 119 -11.36 1.05 -12.99
CA PRO A 119 -10.13 0.64 -12.32
C PRO A 119 -9.10 0.13 -13.33
N LEU A 120 -7.85 0.58 -13.18
CA LEU A 120 -6.71 0.14 -13.96
C LEU A 120 -6.21 -1.19 -13.39
N THR A 121 -6.48 -2.31 -14.07
CA THR A 121 -6.04 -3.63 -13.62
C THR A 121 -5.18 -4.37 -14.64
N GLY A 122 -4.43 -5.35 -14.17
CA GLY A 122 -3.57 -6.19 -15.01
C GLY A 122 -2.66 -5.33 -15.88
N LEU A 123 -2.70 -5.57 -17.19
CA LEU A 123 -1.82 -4.89 -18.14
C LEU A 123 -2.00 -3.36 -18.15
N LEU A 124 -3.21 -2.86 -17.84
CA LEU A 124 -3.51 -1.42 -17.83
C LEU A 124 -3.03 -0.67 -16.58
N ALA A 125 -2.58 -1.38 -15.54
CA ALA A 125 -2.12 -0.79 -14.28
C ALA A 125 -0.67 -0.26 -14.37
N THR A 126 -0.35 0.53 -15.41
CA THR A 126 1.05 0.89 -15.71
C THR A 126 1.60 2.03 -14.89
N GLU A 127 2.90 1.93 -14.57
CA GLU A 127 3.65 2.94 -13.83
C GLU A 127 3.60 4.33 -14.50
N SER A 128 3.67 4.37 -15.83
CA SER A 128 3.61 5.62 -16.61
C SER A 128 2.29 6.38 -16.43
N ILE A 129 1.18 5.72 -16.03
CA ILE A 129 -0.06 6.41 -15.70
C ILE A 129 0.06 7.16 -14.37
N VAL A 130 0.82 6.64 -13.39
CA VAL A 130 1.14 7.37 -12.15
C VAL A 130 1.94 8.64 -12.49
N HIS A 131 2.97 8.54 -13.33
CA HIS A 131 3.78 9.70 -13.77
C HIS A 131 2.98 10.72 -14.59
N THR A 132 2.09 10.29 -15.50
CA THR A 132 1.46 11.18 -16.49
C THR A 132 0.06 11.69 -16.11
N GLN A 133 -0.68 10.96 -15.28
CA GLN A 133 -2.05 11.29 -14.87
C GLN A 133 -2.16 11.56 -13.37
N GLY A 134 -1.35 10.90 -12.53
CA GLY A 134 -1.29 11.16 -11.08
C GLY A 134 -1.20 12.64 -10.68
N PRO A 135 -0.39 13.49 -11.37
CA PRO A 135 -0.30 14.94 -11.11
C PRO A 135 -1.57 15.77 -11.27
N ARG A 136 -2.74 15.17 -11.53
CA ARG A 136 -4.02 15.86 -11.72
C ARG A 136 -5.17 15.34 -10.87
N MET A 137 -5.00 14.18 -10.23
CA MET A 137 -6.07 13.51 -9.49
C MET A 137 -6.20 14.09 -8.08
N ASP A 138 -7.38 13.97 -7.49
CA ASP A 138 -7.58 14.15 -6.05
C ASP A 138 -7.07 12.93 -5.26
N VAL A 139 -7.33 11.73 -5.81
CA VAL A 139 -7.04 10.44 -5.17
C VAL A 139 -6.20 9.53 -6.08
N ILE A 140 -5.17 8.92 -5.51
CA ILE A 140 -4.39 7.84 -6.14
C ILE A 140 -4.43 6.62 -5.23
N HIS A 141 -5.16 5.59 -5.64
CA HIS A 141 -5.25 4.31 -4.93
C HIS A 141 -4.41 3.24 -5.63
N LEU A 142 -3.48 2.61 -4.91
CA LEU A 142 -2.58 1.56 -5.40
C LEU A 142 -2.75 0.28 -4.59
N ALA A 143 -3.47 -0.71 -5.15
CA ALA A 143 -3.57 -2.07 -4.62
C ALA A 143 -2.67 -3.02 -5.44
N ALA A 144 -1.44 -3.19 -4.95
CA ALA A 144 -0.31 -3.70 -5.72
C ALA A 144 0.74 -4.33 -4.79
N HIS A 145 1.76 -5.00 -5.32
CA HIS A 145 2.85 -5.53 -4.48
C HIS A 145 3.74 -4.38 -3.96
N GLY A 146 4.19 -4.50 -2.71
CA GLY A 146 5.07 -3.54 -2.06
C GLY A 146 6.42 -4.16 -1.72
N ASN A 147 7.45 -3.83 -2.50
CA ASN A 147 8.80 -4.32 -2.25
C ASN A 147 9.53 -3.39 -1.26
N PHE A 148 10.11 -3.94 -0.18
CA PHE A 148 10.85 -3.16 0.82
C PHE A 148 12.30 -3.64 0.95
N ASP A 149 13.25 -2.81 0.53
CA ASP A 149 14.69 -3.09 0.65
C ASP A 149 15.30 -2.30 1.82
N SER A 150 15.64 -2.99 2.92
CA SER A 150 16.29 -2.37 4.09
C SER A 150 17.80 -2.13 3.92
N VAL A 151 18.43 -2.70 2.88
CA VAL A 151 19.83 -2.43 2.50
C VAL A 151 19.91 -1.19 1.60
N ALA A 152 18.90 -0.96 0.77
CA ALA A 152 18.77 0.24 -0.05
C ALA A 152 17.33 0.81 -0.06
N PRO A 153 16.90 1.55 0.97
CA PRO A 153 15.52 2.05 1.11
C PRO A 153 14.99 3.00 0.02
N LEU A 154 15.84 3.39 -0.94
CA LEU A 154 15.45 4.15 -2.15
C LEU A 154 15.08 3.23 -3.35
N GLN A 155 15.32 1.92 -3.23
CA GLN A 155 14.91 0.83 -4.14
C GLN A 155 13.65 0.09 -3.64
N SER A 156 13.14 0.42 -2.45
CA SER A 156 11.78 0.05 -2.06
C SER A 156 10.79 0.66 -3.07
N ALA A 157 9.73 -0.07 -3.42
CA ALA A 157 8.89 0.27 -4.57
C ALA A 157 7.46 -0.27 -4.46
N VAL A 158 6.56 0.28 -5.28
CA VAL A 158 5.28 -0.35 -5.61
C VAL A 158 5.41 -1.02 -6.98
N GLU A 159 5.17 -2.32 -7.07
CA GLU A 159 5.26 -3.04 -8.35
C GLU A 159 3.94 -2.94 -9.12
N LEU A 160 4.04 -2.32 -10.30
CA LEU A 160 3.01 -1.98 -11.27
C LEU A 160 3.38 -2.59 -12.64
N THR A 161 2.55 -2.37 -13.66
CA THR A 161 2.82 -2.95 -14.99
C THR A 161 3.83 -2.11 -15.77
N GLY A 162 4.88 -2.75 -16.28
CA GLY A 162 5.88 -2.10 -17.14
C GLY A 162 5.41 -1.86 -18.57
N ASP A 163 5.71 -0.68 -19.12
CA ASP A 163 5.44 -0.30 -20.51
C ASP A 163 6.71 0.11 -21.28
N ASP A 164 6.56 0.86 -22.39
CA ASP A 164 7.69 1.26 -23.26
C ASP A 164 8.47 2.47 -22.70
N GLU A 165 7.97 3.17 -21.67
CA GLU A 165 8.61 4.34 -21.05
C GLU A 165 9.18 4.04 -19.66
N ASN A 166 8.42 3.37 -18.79
CA ASN A 166 8.84 3.01 -17.42
C ASN A 166 8.72 1.49 -17.17
N ASP A 167 9.52 0.97 -16.23
CA ASP A 167 9.78 -0.47 -16.16
C ASP A 167 8.73 -1.27 -15.38
N GLY A 168 7.94 -0.61 -14.52
CA GLY A 168 6.92 -1.22 -13.66
C GLY A 168 7.28 -1.22 -12.18
N VAL A 169 8.47 -0.79 -11.77
CA VAL A 169 8.88 -0.77 -10.34
C VAL A 169 8.94 0.67 -9.89
N LEU A 170 7.83 1.21 -9.36
CA LEU A 170 7.75 2.61 -8.93
C LEU A 170 8.59 2.82 -7.65
N GLU A 171 9.86 3.15 -7.81
CA GLU A 171 10.80 3.25 -6.68
C GLU A 171 10.58 4.51 -5.86
N VAL A 172 10.90 4.44 -4.56
CA VAL A 172 10.96 5.59 -3.64
C VAL A 172 11.71 6.78 -4.25
N ARG A 173 12.80 6.54 -5.00
CA ARG A 173 13.59 7.60 -5.65
C ARG A 173 12.85 8.32 -6.79
N GLU A 174 11.89 7.66 -7.42
CA GLU A 174 11.10 8.19 -8.54
C GLU A 174 9.84 8.88 -8.02
N VAL A 175 9.23 8.35 -6.95
CA VAL A 175 8.18 9.04 -6.19
C VAL A 175 8.67 10.41 -5.71
N PHE A 176 9.93 10.55 -5.25
CA PHE A 176 10.54 11.85 -4.93
C PHE A 176 10.64 12.85 -6.12
N GLY A 177 10.47 12.38 -7.36
CA GLY A 177 10.46 13.18 -8.59
C GLY A 177 9.06 13.49 -9.15
N LEU A 178 8.01 12.89 -8.61
CA LEU A 178 6.62 13.18 -8.98
C LEU A 178 6.19 14.56 -8.48
N ASP A 179 5.28 15.20 -9.22
CA ASP A 179 4.52 16.37 -8.78
C ASP A 179 3.09 15.91 -8.48
N LEU A 180 2.77 15.71 -7.19
CA LEU A 180 1.45 15.29 -6.71
C LEU A 180 0.77 16.43 -5.94
N ALA A 181 1.04 17.69 -6.31
CA ALA A 181 0.56 18.87 -5.59
C ALA A 181 -0.97 19.07 -5.61
N GLU A 182 -1.70 18.36 -6.49
CA GLU A 182 -3.17 18.36 -6.53
C GLU A 182 -3.80 17.17 -5.74
N ALA A 183 -3.06 16.07 -5.53
CA ALA A 183 -3.59 14.84 -4.92
C ALA A 183 -3.77 14.96 -3.41
N ASN A 184 -5.00 15.14 -2.94
CA ASN A 184 -5.35 15.15 -1.52
C ASN A 184 -5.09 13.81 -0.82
N LEU A 185 -5.18 12.67 -1.51
CA LEU A 185 -4.99 11.34 -0.93
C LEU A 185 -4.14 10.42 -1.82
N VAL A 186 -3.13 9.80 -1.23
CA VAL A 186 -2.58 8.52 -1.72
C VAL A 186 -3.04 7.38 -0.81
N PHE A 187 -3.48 6.27 -1.38
CA PHE A 187 -3.84 5.06 -0.63
C PHE A 187 -2.99 3.90 -1.11
N LEU A 188 -2.12 3.37 -0.25
CA LEU A 188 -1.26 2.22 -0.54
C LEU A 188 -1.82 0.96 0.13
N SER A 189 -2.59 0.19 -0.63
CA SER A 189 -3.00 -1.18 -0.29
C SER A 189 -1.91 -2.16 -0.78
N ALA A 190 -0.67 -1.92 -0.32
CA ALA A 190 0.53 -2.48 -0.92
C ALA A 190 1.57 -2.94 0.11
N CYS A 191 1.26 -4.00 0.86
CA CYS A 191 2.13 -4.57 1.90
C CYS A 191 2.14 -6.11 1.92
N GLU A 192 2.19 -6.74 0.74
CA GLU A 192 2.69 -8.12 0.67
C GLU A 192 4.24 -8.14 0.76
N THR A 193 4.75 -9.02 1.64
CA THR A 193 6.18 -9.37 1.84
C THR A 193 7.08 -8.40 2.65
N ALA A 194 8.32 -8.85 2.89
CA ALA A 194 9.48 -8.15 3.46
C ALA A 194 9.50 -7.67 4.93
N LEU A 195 8.44 -7.81 5.75
CA LEU A 195 8.56 -7.68 7.23
C LEU A 195 9.20 -8.91 7.90
N GLY A 196 10.39 -9.29 7.44
CA GLY A 196 11.16 -10.46 7.86
C GLY A 196 12.34 -10.14 8.79
N ASP A 197 12.09 -10.17 10.10
CA ASP A 197 13.07 -10.32 11.20
C ASP A 197 14.19 -9.27 11.38
N GLN A 198 14.44 -8.36 10.43
CA GLN A 198 15.33 -7.21 10.60
C GLN A 198 14.77 -5.94 9.95
N SER A 199 14.29 -5.02 10.78
CA SER A 199 13.72 -3.74 10.38
C SER A 199 14.30 -2.59 11.23
N MET A 200 14.65 -1.46 10.59
CA MET A 200 15.31 -0.30 11.19
C MET A 200 14.41 0.94 11.30
N GLY A 201 13.08 0.76 11.21
CA GLY A 201 12.04 1.77 11.53
C GLY A 201 11.79 2.83 10.45
N ASP A 202 12.81 3.19 9.68
CA ASP A 202 12.75 4.29 8.73
C ASP A 202 12.28 3.90 7.31
N GLU A 203 12.13 2.59 7.01
CA GLU A 203 11.96 2.06 5.64
C GLU A 203 10.53 2.17 5.09
N ILE A 204 9.49 1.74 5.82
CA ILE A 204 8.09 2.02 5.44
C ILE A 204 7.89 3.53 5.32
N THR A 205 8.46 4.25 6.29
CA THR A 205 8.48 5.70 6.34
C THR A 205 9.22 6.32 5.15
N GLY A 206 10.05 5.57 4.41
CA GLY A 206 10.69 6.02 3.17
C GLY A 206 9.68 6.31 2.06
N LEU A 207 8.80 5.37 1.76
CA LEU A 207 7.74 5.52 0.76
C LEU A 207 6.69 6.54 1.21
N THR A 208 6.30 6.52 2.49
CA THR A 208 5.45 7.55 3.10
C THR A 208 6.05 8.96 2.94
N ARG A 209 7.35 9.14 3.21
CA ARG A 209 8.06 10.43 3.07
C ARG A 209 8.17 10.85 1.61
N ALA A 210 8.33 9.92 0.67
CA ALA A 210 8.42 10.22 -0.75
C ALA A 210 7.09 10.79 -1.29
N PHE A 211 5.97 10.13 -1.01
CA PHE A 211 4.64 10.65 -1.42
C PHE A 211 4.30 11.98 -0.74
N LEU A 212 4.55 12.13 0.57
CA LEU A 212 4.37 13.41 1.29
C LEU A 212 5.32 14.52 0.81
N TYR A 213 6.42 14.19 0.12
CA TYR A 213 7.32 15.14 -0.52
C TYR A 213 6.87 15.50 -1.94
N ALA A 214 6.42 14.51 -2.72
CA ALA A 214 5.91 14.66 -4.07
C ALA A 214 4.74 15.64 -4.16
N GLY A 215 3.88 15.66 -3.13
CA GLY A 215 2.91 16.72 -2.96
C GLY A 215 1.75 16.38 -2.03
N THR A 216 1.34 15.11 -1.95
CA THR A 216 0.09 14.76 -1.25
C THR A 216 0.13 15.14 0.24
N PRO A 217 -0.94 15.73 0.81
CA PRO A 217 -1.00 16.06 2.23
C PRO A 217 -1.30 14.82 3.09
N SER A 218 -1.94 13.77 2.54
CA SER A 218 -2.42 12.62 3.30
C SER A 218 -2.12 11.32 2.57
N ILE A 219 -1.58 10.34 3.28
CA ILE A 219 -1.34 8.99 2.75
C ILE A 219 -1.81 7.91 3.72
N VAL A 220 -2.61 6.96 3.26
CA VAL A 220 -2.93 5.74 4.01
C VAL A 220 -1.99 4.62 3.57
N THR A 221 -1.41 3.89 4.52
CA THR A 221 -0.62 2.68 4.27
C THR A 221 -1.00 1.59 5.26
N THR A 222 -0.85 0.32 4.88
CA THR A 222 -0.87 -0.81 5.81
C THR A 222 0.49 -0.99 6.52
N LEU A 223 0.48 -1.68 7.66
CA LEU A 223 1.67 -2.08 8.44
C LEU A 223 2.04 -3.56 8.27
N TRP A 224 1.14 -4.38 7.72
CA TRP A 224 1.33 -5.79 7.39
C TRP A 224 0.25 -6.24 6.40
N SER A 225 0.49 -7.34 5.68
CA SER A 225 -0.53 -7.98 4.83
C SER A 225 -1.69 -8.49 5.68
N ILE A 226 -2.92 -8.19 5.26
CA ILE A 226 -4.16 -8.61 5.92
C ILE A 226 -4.78 -9.76 5.09
N GLU A 227 -5.80 -10.42 5.63
CA GLU A 227 -6.65 -11.34 4.86
C GLU A 227 -7.64 -10.56 3.98
N ASP A 228 -7.73 -10.92 2.71
CA ASP A 228 -8.18 -9.98 1.65
C ASP A 228 -9.64 -9.52 1.77
N GLU A 229 -10.54 -10.38 2.24
CA GLU A 229 -11.97 -10.03 2.40
C GLU A 229 -12.15 -8.95 3.48
N ALA A 230 -11.36 -9.00 4.55
CA ALA A 230 -11.34 -7.99 5.61
C ALA A 230 -10.67 -6.69 5.15
N SER A 231 -9.64 -6.77 4.29
CA SER A 231 -9.03 -5.60 3.65
C SER A 231 -10.08 -4.86 2.80
N GLY A 232 -10.69 -5.57 1.85
CA GLY A 232 -11.63 -4.97 0.90
C GLY A 232 -12.83 -4.29 1.57
N GLU A 233 -13.43 -4.91 2.59
CA GLU A 233 -14.54 -4.29 3.34
C GLU A 233 -14.08 -3.05 4.13
N LEU A 234 -12.90 -3.08 4.77
CA LEU A 234 -12.37 -1.91 5.49
C LEU A 234 -12.07 -0.77 4.52
N VAL A 235 -11.46 -1.05 3.37
CA VAL A 235 -11.16 -0.06 2.34
C VAL A 235 -12.44 0.52 1.72
N SER A 236 -13.42 -0.30 1.36
CA SER A 236 -14.74 0.18 0.90
C SER A 236 -15.38 1.10 1.94
N THR A 237 -15.41 0.66 3.21
CA THR A 237 -15.95 1.45 4.32
C THR A 237 -15.20 2.77 4.53
N PHE A 238 -13.88 2.79 4.34
CA PHE A 238 -13.08 4.02 4.45
C PHE A 238 -13.52 5.04 3.40
N TYR A 239 -13.66 4.63 2.13
CA TYR A 239 -14.10 5.51 1.06
C TYR A 239 -15.59 5.91 1.19
N GLU A 240 -16.49 4.99 1.54
CA GLU A 240 -17.89 5.29 1.91
C GLU A 240 -17.96 6.34 3.03
N ALA A 241 -17.09 6.24 4.03
CA ALA A 241 -17.05 7.17 5.15
C ALA A 241 -16.54 8.57 4.76
N LEU A 242 -15.79 8.74 3.65
CA LEU A 242 -15.32 10.06 3.20
C LEU A 242 -16.47 11.00 2.82
N GLU A 243 -17.62 10.49 2.39
CA GLU A 243 -18.80 11.32 2.07
C GLU A 243 -19.34 12.12 3.27
N SER A 244 -19.12 11.64 4.50
CA SER A 244 -19.80 12.15 5.70
C SER A 244 -18.91 12.34 6.93
N ALA A 245 -17.71 11.76 6.95
CA ALA A 245 -16.75 11.95 8.04
C ALA A 245 -16.15 13.37 8.01
N PRO A 246 -15.94 14.02 9.18
CA PRO A 246 -15.39 15.38 9.23
C PRO A 246 -13.88 15.46 8.93
N SER A 247 -13.24 14.35 8.57
CA SER A 247 -11.80 14.23 8.31
C SER A 247 -11.42 12.81 7.84
N PHE A 248 -10.36 12.66 7.05
CA PHE A 248 -9.81 11.34 6.66
C PHE A 248 -9.48 10.46 7.89
N ALA A 249 -8.95 11.04 8.97
CA ALA A 249 -8.68 10.30 10.21
C ALA A 249 -9.97 9.73 10.86
N ALA A 250 -11.08 10.46 10.77
CA ALA A 250 -12.38 9.99 11.26
C ALA A 250 -12.99 8.92 10.35
N ALA A 251 -12.80 9.00 9.02
CA ALA A 251 -13.20 7.96 8.08
C ALA A 251 -12.44 6.65 8.33
N LEU A 252 -11.12 6.71 8.48
CA LEU A 252 -10.31 5.52 8.77
C LEU A 252 -10.69 4.90 10.13
N ARG A 253 -10.90 5.74 11.16
CA ARG A 253 -11.44 5.26 12.45
C ARG A 253 -12.81 4.60 12.30
N ALA A 254 -13.72 5.14 11.48
CA ALA A 254 -15.05 4.56 11.26
C ALA A 254 -14.94 3.17 10.61
N ALA A 255 -14.08 3.02 9.60
CA ALA A 255 -13.79 1.73 8.97
C ALA A 255 -13.21 0.72 9.97
N GLN A 256 -12.17 1.11 10.71
CA GLN A 256 -11.53 0.25 11.73
C GLN A 256 -12.52 -0.23 12.81
N LEU A 257 -13.48 0.61 13.22
CA LEU A 257 -14.51 0.23 14.18
C LEU A 257 -15.57 -0.71 13.58
N LYS A 258 -16.03 -0.48 12.34
CA LYS A 258 -16.96 -1.40 11.65
C LYS A 258 -16.35 -2.79 11.48
N THR A 259 -15.07 -2.89 11.13
CA THR A 259 -14.33 -4.16 11.06
C THR A 259 -14.23 -4.82 12.44
N MET A 260 -13.93 -4.06 13.50
CA MET A 260 -13.89 -4.57 14.88
C MET A 260 -15.25 -5.10 15.37
N GLU A 261 -16.36 -4.51 14.92
CA GLU A 261 -17.74 -4.98 15.20
C GLU A 261 -18.15 -6.18 14.33
N THR A 262 -17.36 -6.57 13.33
CA THR A 262 -17.69 -7.64 12.38
C THR A 262 -17.22 -9.01 12.88
N LEU A 263 -18.16 -9.95 13.00
CA LEU A 263 -17.93 -11.31 13.51
C LEU A 263 -16.88 -12.07 12.68
N GLY A 264 -15.74 -12.38 13.28
CA GLY A 264 -14.58 -13.02 12.64
C GLY A 264 -13.39 -12.08 12.41
N TRP A 265 -13.61 -10.76 12.42
CA TRP A 265 -12.59 -9.73 12.18
C TRP A 265 -12.31 -8.83 13.39
N GLU A 266 -12.71 -9.26 14.59
CA GLU A 266 -12.59 -8.47 15.82
C GLU A 266 -11.12 -8.19 16.22
N ASP A 267 -10.18 -9.08 15.83
CA ASP A 267 -8.76 -8.96 16.21
C ASP A 267 -8.06 -7.77 15.53
N PRO A 268 -7.18 -7.03 16.24
CA PRO A 268 -6.31 -6.01 15.68
C PRO A 268 -5.55 -6.37 14.40
N TYR A 269 -5.32 -7.65 14.10
CA TYR A 269 -4.76 -8.13 12.83
C TYR A 269 -5.50 -7.55 11.61
N TYR A 270 -6.84 -7.49 11.64
CA TYR A 270 -7.65 -7.14 10.47
C TYR A 270 -7.82 -5.63 10.26
N TRP A 271 -7.82 -4.84 11.34
CA TRP A 271 -8.10 -3.41 11.27
C TRP A 271 -6.94 -2.50 11.67
N ALA A 272 -6.06 -2.93 12.59
CA ALA A 272 -5.00 -2.06 13.13
C ALA A 272 -3.75 -1.94 12.25
N ALA A 273 -3.72 -2.65 11.11
CA ALA A 273 -2.67 -2.50 10.11
C ALA A 273 -2.76 -1.16 9.37
N PHE A 274 -3.97 -0.66 9.10
CA PHE A 274 -4.16 0.58 8.34
C PHE A 274 -3.78 1.80 9.16
N THR A 275 -2.98 2.68 8.56
CA THR A 275 -2.42 3.88 9.20
C THR A 275 -2.50 5.08 8.25
N LEU A 276 -3.10 6.18 8.71
CA LEU A 276 -3.09 7.46 8.00
C LEU A 276 -1.85 8.27 8.44
N HIS A 277 -1.10 8.81 7.49
CA HIS A 277 0.05 9.68 7.72
C HIS A 277 -0.16 11.06 7.08
N GLY A 278 0.44 12.08 7.67
CA GLY A 278 0.40 13.46 7.18
C GLY A 278 -0.71 14.30 7.80
N ASP A 279 -1.57 14.88 6.96
CA ASP A 279 -2.73 15.65 7.36
C ASP A 279 -3.86 14.71 7.80
N TYR A 280 -4.44 14.98 8.97
CA TYR A 280 -5.55 14.22 9.52
C TYR A 280 -6.90 14.61 8.88
N LEU A 281 -7.02 15.85 8.36
CA LEU A 281 -8.25 16.36 7.77
C LEU A 281 -8.50 15.77 6.38
N GLY A 282 -7.46 15.68 5.54
CA GLY A 282 -7.63 15.43 4.11
C GLY A 282 -8.07 16.69 3.36
N ALA A 283 -8.87 16.50 2.30
CA ALA A 283 -9.29 17.56 1.39
C ALA A 283 -9.98 18.78 2.07
N GLY A 284 -9.75 19.96 1.50
CA GLY A 284 -10.31 21.24 1.96
C GLY A 284 -9.42 22.45 1.63
N GLU A 285 -9.81 23.65 2.07
CA GLU A 285 -9.04 24.87 1.79
C GLU A 285 -7.62 24.84 2.38
N ARG A 286 -6.64 25.33 1.59
CA ARG A 286 -5.25 25.57 2.02
C ARG A 286 -5.22 26.49 3.23
N ARG A 287 -4.52 26.09 4.28
CA ARG A 287 -4.36 26.90 5.51
C ARG A 287 -2.97 27.55 5.53
N GLU A 288 -2.92 28.88 5.53
CA GLU A 288 -1.68 29.62 5.81
C GLU A 288 -1.26 29.43 7.27
N PHE A 289 -0.26 28.58 7.51
CA PHE A 289 0.34 28.42 8.83
C PHE A 289 1.32 29.55 9.13
N VAL A 290 0.82 30.62 9.76
CA VAL A 290 1.64 31.71 10.31
C VAL A 290 2.43 31.18 11.52
N ILE A 291 3.70 30.83 11.30
CA ILE A 291 4.61 30.38 12.36
C ILE A 291 5.18 31.59 13.09
N GLU A 292 4.69 31.85 14.30
CA GLU A 292 5.42 32.70 15.26
C GLU A 292 6.71 32.00 15.71
N PRO A 293 7.83 32.74 15.88
CA PRO A 293 9.14 32.12 16.14
C PRO A 293 9.18 31.44 17.53
N PRO A 294 9.72 30.21 17.63
CA PRO A 294 9.67 29.43 18.86
C PRO A 294 10.59 30.01 19.96
N THR A 295 10.10 30.00 21.20
CA THR A 295 10.93 30.30 22.38
C THR A 295 11.77 29.06 22.76
N PRO A 296 13.12 29.14 22.78
CA PRO A 296 13.96 27.94 22.80
C PRO A 296 14.18 27.37 24.21
N THR A 297 13.50 26.26 24.55
CA THR A 297 13.68 25.57 25.85
C THR A 297 13.59 24.03 25.76
N ALA A 298 14.57 23.36 25.16
CA ALA A 298 14.86 21.92 25.37
C ALA A 298 16.26 21.55 24.85
N THR A 299 16.84 20.44 25.33
CA THR A 299 18.12 19.90 24.82
C THR A 299 18.01 18.37 24.68
N PRO A 300 18.33 17.78 23.51
CA PRO A 300 18.20 16.34 23.28
C PRO A 300 19.37 15.51 23.84
N LEU A 301 19.16 14.21 23.95
CA LEU A 301 20.13 13.18 24.38
C LEU A 301 20.23 12.09 23.29
N VAL A 302 21.41 11.50 23.11
CA VAL A 302 21.72 10.53 22.02
C VAL A 302 22.67 9.43 22.52
N VAL A 303 22.47 8.19 22.08
CA VAL A 303 23.35 7.01 22.28
C VAL A 303 23.33 6.14 21.00
N HIS A 304 24.40 5.38 20.71
CA HIS A 304 24.53 4.53 19.51
C HIS A 304 25.02 3.10 19.84
N ALA A 305 24.71 2.13 18.96
CA ALA A 305 25.27 0.77 18.93
C ALA A 305 25.31 0.20 17.48
N THR A 306 26.00 -0.92 17.23
CA THR A 306 26.35 -1.40 15.86
C THR A 306 26.54 -2.92 15.73
N GLY A 307 26.13 -3.52 14.59
CA GLY A 307 26.79 -4.71 13.98
C GLY A 307 25.93 -5.98 13.77
N VAL A 308 26.02 -6.59 12.57
CA VAL A 308 25.24 -7.77 12.09
C VAL A 308 26.10 -8.67 11.18
N THR A 309 25.86 -10.00 11.13
CA THR A 309 26.20 -10.90 9.99
C THR A 309 25.35 -12.20 10.00
N THR A 310 25.02 -12.74 8.81
CA THR A 310 24.12 -13.90 8.59
C THR A 310 24.63 -14.86 7.49
N PRO A 311 24.29 -16.17 7.52
CA PRO A 311 24.38 -17.06 6.34
C PRO A 311 23.10 -17.89 6.03
N THR A 312 22.96 -18.38 4.79
CA THR A 312 21.76 -19.03 4.21
C THR A 312 21.93 -20.51 3.81
N LEU A 313 20.82 -21.19 3.46
CA LEU A 313 20.73 -22.55 2.87
C LEU A 313 19.56 -22.64 1.85
N PRO A 314 19.56 -23.57 0.86
CA PRO A 314 18.60 -23.59 -0.27
C PRO A 314 17.51 -24.70 -0.22
N THR A 315 16.59 -24.66 -1.20
CA THR A 315 15.28 -25.38 -1.27
C THR A 315 15.13 -26.24 -2.55
N THR A 316 14.24 -27.25 -2.58
CA THR A 316 13.31 -27.61 -3.72
C THR A 316 12.52 -28.92 -3.51
N LEU A 317 11.31 -29.01 -4.10
CA LEU A 317 10.55 -30.22 -4.47
C LEU A 317 9.64 -29.90 -5.70
N THR A 318 9.06 -30.92 -6.36
CA THR A 318 8.40 -30.83 -7.69
C THR A 318 6.91 -31.22 -7.73
N PRO A 319 6.15 -30.82 -8.78
CA PRO A 319 4.72 -31.09 -8.99
C PRO A 319 4.39 -32.11 -10.11
N THR A 320 3.12 -32.53 -10.20
CA THR A 320 2.44 -33.29 -11.28
C THR A 320 0.91 -33.16 -11.02
N PRO A 321 -0.04 -33.11 -11.98
CA PRO A 321 -0.01 -32.89 -13.45
C PRO A 321 -0.73 -31.55 -13.85
N GLU A 322 -1.09 -31.34 -15.13
CA GLU A 322 -2.18 -30.39 -15.51
C GLU A 322 -3.26 -31.00 -16.46
N PRO A 323 -3.38 -30.78 -17.81
CA PRO A 323 -2.65 -29.94 -18.77
C PRO A 323 -3.48 -28.87 -19.55
N ALA A 324 -2.97 -27.64 -19.66
CA ALA A 324 -3.27 -26.61 -20.67
C ALA A 324 -1.92 -26.01 -21.17
N VAL A 325 -1.87 -25.25 -22.28
CA VAL A 325 -0.57 -24.74 -22.77
C VAL A 325 -0.11 -23.53 -21.95
N GLN A 326 0.49 -23.84 -20.81
CA GLN A 326 1.21 -22.94 -19.92
C GLN A 326 2.51 -22.48 -20.57
N LEU A 327 2.74 -21.16 -20.55
CA LEU A 327 4.03 -20.56 -20.88
C LEU A 327 4.68 -20.05 -19.60
N GLU A 328 5.98 -20.27 -19.47
CA GLU A 328 6.79 -19.51 -18.53
C GLU A 328 7.63 -18.52 -19.33
N ILE A 329 7.48 -17.24 -19.01
CA ILE A 329 8.23 -16.16 -19.65
C ILE A 329 9.66 -16.17 -19.13
N THR A 330 10.65 -16.10 -20.02
CA THR A 330 12.07 -16.25 -19.69
C THR A 330 12.87 -14.96 -19.83
N ASP A 331 12.33 -13.96 -20.51
CA ASP A 331 12.87 -12.61 -20.69
C ASP A 331 11.71 -11.66 -21.02
N ASN A 332 11.89 -10.33 -20.89
CA ASN A 332 10.81 -9.35 -20.99
C ASN A 332 10.08 -9.39 -22.34
N LEU A 333 8.76 -9.51 -22.30
CA LEU A 333 7.90 -9.78 -23.47
C LEU A 333 6.70 -8.83 -23.53
N ASN A 334 6.68 -7.97 -24.55
CA ASN A 334 5.62 -6.98 -24.74
C ASN A 334 4.30 -7.63 -25.15
N VAL A 335 3.23 -7.32 -24.41
CA VAL A 335 1.85 -7.73 -24.73
C VAL A 335 1.17 -6.61 -25.52
N ARG A 336 0.40 -6.95 -26.55
CA ARG A 336 -0.26 -6.00 -27.47
C ARG A 336 -1.77 -6.23 -27.55
N SER A 337 -2.51 -5.21 -27.99
CA SER A 337 -3.96 -5.28 -28.20
C SER A 337 -4.38 -6.02 -29.49
N GLY A 338 -3.48 -6.82 -30.09
CA GLY A 338 -3.71 -7.53 -31.33
C GLY A 338 -2.43 -8.13 -31.94
N PRO A 339 -2.56 -9.05 -32.92
CA PRO A 339 -1.44 -9.81 -33.47
C PRO A 339 -0.56 -8.96 -34.42
N GLY A 340 0.44 -8.28 -33.86
CA GLY A 340 1.45 -7.57 -34.64
C GLY A 340 2.04 -6.35 -33.94
N THR A 341 3.25 -5.95 -34.33
CA THR A 341 3.91 -4.74 -33.81
C THR A 341 3.22 -3.42 -34.19
N ALA A 342 2.24 -3.46 -35.11
CA ALA A 342 1.40 -2.32 -35.47
C ALA A 342 0.24 -2.07 -34.48
N TYR A 343 -0.07 -3.03 -33.61
CA TYR A 343 -1.01 -2.84 -32.51
C TYR A 343 -0.30 -2.20 -31.30
N PRO A 344 -0.94 -1.30 -30.53
CA PRO A 344 -0.37 -0.76 -29.30
C PRO A 344 0.16 -1.85 -28.36
N ARG A 345 1.29 -1.56 -27.69
CA ARG A 345 1.65 -2.27 -26.46
C ARG A 345 0.63 -1.88 -25.40
N ILE A 346 0.14 -2.87 -24.66
CA ILE A 346 -0.81 -2.68 -23.55
C ILE A 346 -0.19 -3.06 -22.20
N GLY A 347 0.99 -3.66 -22.19
CA GLY A 347 1.78 -4.00 -21.00
C GLY A 347 2.98 -4.88 -21.38
N ALA A 348 3.61 -5.54 -20.42
CA ALA A 348 4.57 -6.62 -20.68
C ALA A 348 4.53 -7.69 -19.58
N LEU A 349 5.04 -8.86 -19.92
CA LEU A 349 5.36 -9.93 -18.99
C LEU A 349 6.87 -9.92 -18.73
N ARG A 350 7.28 -10.14 -17.48
CA ARG A 350 8.66 -10.28 -17.04
C ARG A 350 9.07 -11.75 -16.92
N ALA A 351 10.37 -12.01 -16.81
CA ALA A 351 10.88 -13.35 -16.56
C ALA A 351 10.28 -13.95 -15.26
N GLY A 352 9.70 -15.14 -15.36
CA GLY A 352 9.01 -15.83 -14.26
C GLY A 352 7.48 -15.74 -14.31
N ASN A 353 6.88 -14.75 -15.01
CA ASN A 353 5.42 -14.72 -15.20
C ASN A 353 4.95 -15.98 -15.95
N ARG A 354 3.73 -16.42 -15.64
CA ARG A 354 3.07 -17.57 -16.28
C ARG A 354 1.73 -17.18 -16.86
N VAL A 355 1.47 -17.62 -18.09
CA VAL A 355 0.26 -17.29 -18.85
C VAL A 355 -0.21 -18.48 -19.67
N THR A 356 -1.53 -18.59 -19.85
CA THR A 356 -2.14 -19.68 -20.63
C THR A 356 -2.44 -19.20 -22.04
N VAL A 357 -1.96 -19.96 -23.04
CA VAL A 357 -2.35 -19.72 -24.45
C VAL A 357 -3.81 -20.16 -24.64
N VAL A 358 -4.64 -19.24 -25.14
CA VAL A 358 -6.07 -19.49 -25.43
C VAL A 358 -6.40 -19.38 -26.92
N GLY A 359 -5.53 -18.76 -27.72
CA GLY A 359 -5.72 -18.62 -29.17
C GLY A 359 -4.43 -18.28 -29.91
N SER A 360 -4.54 -18.11 -31.22
CA SER A 360 -3.43 -17.75 -32.11
C SER A 360 -3.94 -17.04 -33.37
N ASN A 361 -3.05 -16.31 -34.04
CA ASN A 361 -3.36 -15.71 -35.34
C ASN A 361 -3.17 -16.75 -36.47
N VAL A 362 -3.61 -16.40 -37.68
CA VAL A 362 -3.73 -17.34 -38.81
C VAL A 362 -2.39 -17.95 -39.28
N ASP A 363 -1.26 -17.34 -38.95
CA ASP A 363 0.09 -17.86 -39.24
C ASP A 363 0.87 -18.31 -38.00
N GLU A 364 0.21 -18.38 -36.83
CA GLU A 364 0.76 -18.75 -35.52
C GLU A 364 1.98 -17.93 -35.06
N THR A 365 2.28 -16.79 -35.70
CA THR A 365 3.38 -15.89 -35.28
C THR A 365 3.04 -15.03 -34.06
N TRP A 366 1.75 -14.93 -33.71
CA TRP A 366 1.27 -14.31 -32.48
C TRP A 366 0.29 -15.24 -31.77
N TRP A 367 0.41 -15.32 -30.45
CA TRP A 367 -0.47 -16.08 -29.58
C TRP A 367 -1.33 -15.14 -28.74
N GLU A 368 -2.60 -15.50 -28.62
CA GLU A 368 -3.56 -14.85 -27.74
C GLU A 368 -3.49 -15.58 -26.39
N ILE A 369 -3.13 -14.83 -25.36
CA ILE A 369 -2.99 -15.30 -23.98
C ILE A 369 -4.12 -14.75 -23.13
N CYS A 370 -4.52 -15.54 -22.13
CA CYS A 370 -5.39 -15.08 -21.06
C CYS A 370 -4.55 -14.91 -19.79
N CYS A 371 -4.63 -13.73 -19.17
CA CYS A 371 -4.08 -13.46 -17.85
C CYS A 371 -5.00 -14.06 -16.77
N VAL A 372 -4.49 -14.18 -15.54
CA VAL A 372 -5.21 -14.84 -14.43
C VAL A 372 -6.51 -14.11 -14.04
N ASP A 373 -6.59 -12.80 -14.29
CA ASP A 373 -7.77 -11.95 -14.08
C ASP A 373 -8.82 -12.02 -15.21
N GLY A 374 -8.51 -12.72 -16.30
CA GLY A 374 -9.36 -12.83 -17.49
C GLY A 374 -9.07 -11.78 -18.58
N GLN A 375 -8.11 -10.87 -18.41
CA GLN A 375 -7.68 -9.98 -19.50
C GLN A 375 -6.99 -10.77 -20.62
N GLN A 376 -7.31 -10.42 -21.86
CA GLN A 376 -6.75 -11.05 -23.06
C GLN A 376 -5.78 -10.11 -23.77
N GLY A 377 -4.66 -10.67 -24.23
CA GLY A 377 -3.61 -9.93 -24.90
C GLY A 377 -2.81 -10.79 -25.88
N TRP A 378 -2.05 -10.13 -26.75
CA TRP A 378 -1.33 -10.78 -27.83
C TRP A 378 0.19 -10.67 -27.66
N ILE A 379 0.87 -11.81 -27.63
CA ILE A 379 2.33 -11.92 -27.56
C ILE A 379 2.90 -12.51 -28.85
N ILE A 380 4.13 -12.14 -29.20
CA ILE A 380 4.84 -12.74 -30.34
C ILE A 380 5.30 -14.15 -29.99
N ASN A 381 4.93 -15.16 -30.78
CA ASN A 381 5.38 -16.53 -30.61
C ASN A 381 6.88 -16.62 -30.93
N ASN A 382 7.72 -16.62 -29.89
CA ASN A 382 9.17 -16.60 -30.03
C ASN A 382 9.86 -17.21 -28.80
N VAL A 383 10.49 -18.36 -29.02
CA VAL A 383 11.18 -19.20 -28.03
C VAL A 383 12.37 -18.55 -27.30
N ASN A 384 12.76 -17.32 -27.67
CA ASN A 384 13.76 -16.56 -26.93
C ASN A 384 13.20 -15.91 -25.64
N TYR A 385 11.90 -15.60 -25.62
CA TYR A 385 11.24 -14.87 -24.51
C TYR A 385 10.33 -15.76 -23.67
N MET A 386 10.04 -16.98 -24.13
CA MET A 386 9.14 -17.91 -23.46
C MET A 386 9.60 -19.36 -23.67
N ARG A 387 9.27 -20.21 -22.70
CA ARG A 387 9.25 -21.66 -22.87
C ARG A 387 7.84 -22.18 -22.66
N VAL A 388 7.42 -23.12 -23.51
CA VAL A 388 6.28 -23.99 -23.18
C VAL A 388 6.68 -24.78 -21.94
N VAL A 389 5.86 -24.70 -20.90
CA VAL A 389 5.95 -25.62 -19.76
C VAL A 389 5.26 -26.90 -20.20
N GLU A 390 6.02 -27.95 -20.49
CA GLU A 390 5.41 -29.28 -20.62
C GLU A 390 4.74 -29.66 -19.29
N THR A 391 3.48 -30.04 -19.40
CA THR A 391 2.64 -30.49 -18.28
C THR A 391 2.46 -32.00 -18.38
N GLU A 392 2.91 -32.71 -17.35
CA GLU A 392 2.59 -34.13 -17.10
C GLU A 392 1.07 -34.36 -16.94
#